data_AF-A0A3B0REQ7-F1
#
_entry.id   AF-A0A3B0REQ7-F1
#
_cell.length_a   1.000
_cell.length_b   1.000
_cell.length_c   1.000
_cell.angle_alpha   90.00
_cell.angle_beta   90.00
_cell.angle_gamma   90.00
#
_symmetry.space_group_name_H-M   'P 1'
#
loop_
_entity.id
_entity.type
_entity.pdbx_description
1 polymer ?
#
loop_
_entity_poly.entity_id
_entity_poly.type
_entity_poly.pdbx_seq_one_letter_code
_entity_poly.pdbx_strand_id
1 'polypeptide(L)' 'QASIFCDLDDTHVYGSHSIFIGKVSKIITRKDIAPLMFVGGNYFAPPE' A
#
# COMPACT_ATOMS: atom_id res chain seq x y z
N GLN A 1 -3.01 -7.38 -7.70
CA GLN A 1 -2.68 -7.27 -6.25
C GLN A 1 -1.16 -7.38 -6.05
N ALA A 2 -0.60 -6.71 -5.04
CA ALA A 2 0.80 -6.84 -4.65
C ALA A 2 0.94 -7.10 -3.13
N SER A 3 1.94 -7.90 -2.76
CA SER A 3 2.44 -8.04 -1.39
C SER A 3 3.87 -7.53 -1.34
N ILE A 4 4.13 -6.56 -0.46
CA ILE A 4 5.42 -5.87 -0.32
C ILE A 4 5.98 -6.22 1.06
N PHE A 5 7.17 -6.82 1.08
CA PHE A 5 7.90 -7.13 2.31
C PHE A 5 8.99 -6.09 2.48
N CYS A 6 9.03 -5.43 3.63
CA CYS A 6 9.98 -4.38 3.92
C CYS A 6 10.34 -4.34 5.40
N ASP A 7 11.55 -3.88 5.68
CA ASP A 7 11.98 -3.50 7.02
C ASP A 7 11.72 -2.00 7.20
N LEU A 8 11.38 -1.57 8.42
CA LEU A 8 11.23 -0.15 8.74
C LEU A 8 12.61 0.53 8.67
N ASP A 9 12.75 1.52 7.80
CA ASP A 9 13.97 2.30 7.58
C ASP A 9 13.94 3.60 8.38
N ASP A 10 12.81 4.32 8.35
CA ASP A 10 12.63 5.57 9.10
C ASP A 10 11.16 5.81 9.50
N THR A 11 10.94 6.65 10.50
CA THR A 11 9.63 7.10 10.96
C THR A 11 9.64 8.60 11.25
N HIS A 12 8.73 9.33 10.61
CA HIS A 12 8.50 10.74 10.91
C HIS A 12 7.14 10.94 11.57
N VAL A 13 7.11 11.47 12.78
CA VAL A 13 5.87 11.90 13.43
C VAL A 13 5.36 13.18 12.77
N TYR A 14 4.10 13.18 12.34
CA TYR A 14 3.46 14.32 11.67
C TYR A 14 2.02 14.50 12.15
N GLY A 15 1.84 15.37 13.15
CA GLY A 15 0.54 15.60 13.77
C GLY A 15 0.03 14.35 14.50
N SER A 16 -1.15 13.88 14.12
CA SER A 16 -1.78 12.70 14.73
C SER A 16 -1.29 11.36 14.17
N HIS A 17 -0.44 11.37 13.15
CA HIS A 17 0.01 10.17 12.44
C HIS A 17 1.52 10.15 12.27
N SER A 18 2.05 9.02 11.82
CA SER A 18 3.46 8.88 11.44
C SER A 18 3.56 8.45 9.97
N ILE A 19 4.55 9.01 9.29
CA ILE A 19 4.98 8.56 7.96
C ILE A 19 6.07 7.52 8.19
N PHE A 20 5.84 6.30 7.70
CA PHE A 20 6.81 5.21 7.76
C PHE A 20 7.50 5.06 6.40
N ILE A 21 8.83 4.99 6.41
CA ILE A 21 9.66 4.72 5.23
C ILE A 21 10.18 3.30 5.39
N GLY A 22 9.90 2.43 4.42
CA GLY A 22 10.28 1.03 4.45
C GLY A 22 11.28 0.67 3.35
N LYS A 23 12.34 -0.07 3.71
CA LYS A 23 13.30 -0.63 2.75
C LYS A 23 12.77 -1.96 2.22
N VAL A 24 12.40 -1.99 0.94
CA VAL A 24 11.79 -3.18 0.31
C VAL A 24 12.82 -4.29 0.11
N SER A 25 12.52 -5.48 0.63
CA SER A 25 13.36 -6.68 0.47
C SER A 25 12.76 -7.69 -0.52
N LYS A 26 11.44 -7.69 -0.71
CA LYS A 26 10.75 -8.59 -1.65
C LYS A 26 9.40 -8.02 -2.10
N ILE A 27 9.03 -8.33 -3.34
CA ILE A 27 7.72 -8.02 -3.92
C ILE A 27 7.14 -9.29 -4.55
N ILE A 28 5.86 -9.56 -4.31
CA ILE A 28 5.08 -10.60 -5.00
C ILE A 28 3.87 -9.93 -5.66
N THR A 29 3.67 -10.16 -6.96
CA THR A 29 2.57 -9.56 -7.74
C THR A 29 1.68 -10.61 -8.37
N ARG A 30 0.36 -10.36 -8.35
CA ARG A 30 -0.66 -11.14 -9.05
C ARG A 30 -1.44 -10.23 -10.00
N LYS A 31 -1.39 -10.52 -11.29
CA LYS A 31 -2.04 -9.73 -12.36
C LYS A 31 -3.51 -10.07 -12.53
N ASP A 32 -3.92 -11.26 -12.11
CA ASP A 32 -5.28 -11.78 -12.19
C ASP A 32 -6.23 -11.20 -11.13
N ILE A 33 -5.71 -10.35 -10.23
CA ILE A 33 -6.50 -9.68 -9.19
C ILE A 33 -6.43 -8.17 -9.41
N ALA A 34 -7.56 -7.59 -9.81
CA ALA A 34 -7.73 -6.14 -9.87
C ALA A 34 -7.54 -5.51 -8.48
N PRO A 35 -6.90 -4.34 -8.36
CA PRO A 35 -6.78 -3.64 -7.08
C PRO A 35 -8.15 -3.19 -6.56
N LEU A 36 -8.35 -3.23 -5.25
CA LEU A 36 -9.50 -2.62 -4.59
C LEU A 36 -9.22 -1.13 -4.38
N MET A 37 -10.13 -0.26 -4.82
CA MET A 37 -10.04 1.18 -4.61
C MET A 37 -11.06 1.63 -3.57
N PHE A 38 -10.69 2.59 -2.73
CA PHE A 38 -11.59 3.25 -1.79
C PHE A 38 -11.61 4.74 -2.08
N VAL A 39 -12.77 5.27 -2.48
CA VAL A 39 -12.93 6.67 -2.90
C VAL A 39 -14.28 7.18 -2.42
N GLY A 40 -14.35 8.39 -1.87
CA GLY A 40 -15.62 8.99 -1.46
C GLY A 40 -16.45 8.13 -0.50
N GLY A 41 -15.80 7.39 0.40
CA GLY A 41 -16.47 6.52 1.37
C GLY A 41 -16.94 5.17 0.84
N ASN A 42 -16.64 4.82 -0.42
CA ASN A 42 -17.14 3.62 -1.08
C ASN A 42 -16.01 2.76 -1.69
N TYR A 43 -16.28 1.47 -1.87
CA TYR A 43 -15.37 0.50 -2.48
C TYR A 43 -15.66 0.31 -3.98
N PHE A 44 -14.61 0.24 -4.79
CA PHE A 44 -14.70 0.08 -6.24
C PHE A 44 -13.61 -0.85 -6.77
N ALA A 45 -13.90 -1.51 -7.89
CA ALA A 45 -12.87 -2.05 -8.77
C ALA A 45 -12.49 -0.99 -9.82
N PRO A 46 -11.25 -0.95 -10.31
CA PRO A 46 -10.88 -0.09 -11.43
C PRO A 46 -11.67 -0.47 -12.69
N PRO A 47 -11.93 0.50 -13.58
CA PRO A 47 -12.42 0.19 -14.92
C PRO A 47 -11.40 -0.71 -15.66
N GLU A 48 -11.91 -1.63 -16.48
CA GLU A 48 -11.10 -2.48 -17.37
C GLU A 48 -10.42 -1.69 -18.48
#